data_AF-A0A1G0C674-F1
#
_entry.id   AF-A0A1G0C674-F1
#
_cell.length_a   1.000
_cell.length_b   1.000
_cell.length_c   1.000
_cell.angle_alpha   90.00
_cell.angle_beta   90.00
_cell.angle_gamma   90.00
#
_symmetry.space_group_name_H-M   'P 1'
#
loop_
_entity.id
_entity.type
_entity.pdbx_description
1 polymer ?
#
loop_
_entity_poly.entity_id
_entity_poly.type
_entity_poly.pdbx_seq_one_letter_code
_entity_poly.pdbx_strand_id
1 'polypeptide(L)'
;MKIPNQIVIVTKEYVQIQTKLNLYIAKYGCKAVDSYLDSIPLRMTKVDGKHLGAYIIGKICQEYGITRYDLFESSGRQDNLAEARLFICVLAERYVKLQKTEMSKMFNKSRHFAKRLLHDFNLLDENHVGDKKILARFHRLDALIKAYIDFKPNNIKP
;
A
#
# COMPACT_ATOMS: atom_id res chain seq x y z
N MET A 1 -28.94 17.46 25.13
CA MET A 1 -27.80 16.57 25.44
C MET A 1 -26.64 17.41 25.90
N LYS A 2 -26.13 17.22 27.13
CA LYS A 2 -24.94 17.91 27.64
C LYS A 2 -23.71 17.05 27.36
N ILE A 3 -22.74 17.61 26.63
CA ILE A 3 -21.44 16.97 26.35
C ILE A 3 -20.65 16.92 27.67
N PRO A 4 -19.98 15.80 28.04
CA PRO A 4 -19.25 15.72 29.30
C PRO A 4 -18.01 16.61 29.31
N ASN A 5 -17.76 17.27 30.45
CA ASN A 5 -16.68 18.25 30.69
C ASN A 5 -15.24 17.70 30.70
N GLN A 6 -15.00 16.46 30.26
CA GLN A 6 -13.67 15.81 30.32
C GLN A 6 -13.03 15.55 28.95
N ILE A 7 -13.58 16.09 27.87
CA ILE A 7 -12.90 16.12 26.57
C ILE A 7 -12.15 17.45 26.46
N VAL A 8 -11.09 17.62 27.25
CA VAL A 8 -10.02 18.56 26.89
C VAL A 8 -9.17 17.84 25.85
N ILE A 9 -9.72 17.66 24.65
CA ILE A 9 -8.88 17.45 23.46
C ILE A 9 -7.98 18.67 23.40
N VAL A 10 -6.68 18.47 23.26
CA VAL A 10 -5.67 19.50 23.05
C VAL A 10 -6.08 20.33 21.82
N THR A 11 -6.91 21.35 22.05
CA THR A 11 -7.75 22.00 21.04
C THR A 11 -6.91 22.66 19.97
N LYS A 12 -5.72 23.15 20.32
CA LYS A 12 -4.79 23.76 19.35
C LYS A 12 -4.23 22.75 18.36
N GLU A 13 -3.79 21.57 18.81
CA GLU A 13 -3.20 20.57 17.91
C GLU A 13 -4.26 19.96 17.00
N TYR A 14 -5.44 19.64 17.54
CA TYR A 14 -6.55 19.14 16.74
C TYR A 14 -7.01 20.17 15.70
N VAL A 15 -7.13 21.44 16.08
CA VAL A 15 -7.48 22.51 15.14
C VAL A 15 -6.38 22.68 14.09
N GLN A 16 -5.09 22.64 14.46
CA GLN A 16 -3.99 22.73 13.49
C GLN A 16 -3.98 21.56 12.51
N ILE A 17 -4.22 20.34 12.98
CA ILE A 17 -4.31 19.14 12.14
C ILE A 17 -5.52 19.25 11.20
N GLN A 18 -6.68 19.64 11.72
CA GLN A 18 -7.89 19.80 10.93
C GLN A 18 -7.76 20.92 9.89
N THR A 19 -7.15 22.06 10.25
CA THR A 19 -6.92 23.17 9.31
C THR A 19 -5.93 22.77 8.22
N LYS A 20 -4.83 22.07 8.55
CA LYS A 20 -3.91 21.53 7.55
C LYS A 20 -4.59 20.54 6.62
N LEU A 21 -5.41 19.66 7.16
CA LEU A 21 -6.18 18.69 6.38
C LEU A 21 -7.16 19.40 5.43
N ASN A 22 -7.93 20.37 5.93
CA ASN A 22 -8.90 21.13 5.13
C ASN A 22 -8.22 21.93 4.02
N LEU A 23 -7.06 22.56 4.29
CA LEU A 23 -6.28 23.28 3.28
C LEU A 23 -5.71 22.32 2.22
N TYR A 24 -5.29 21.12 2.63
CA TYR A 24 -4.82 20.09 1.72
C TYR A 24 -5.96 19.53 0.84
N ILE A 25 -7.14 19.30 1.42
CA ILE A 25 -8.37 18.94 0.67
C ILE A 25 -8.73 20.03 -0.34
N ALA A 26 -8.70 21.30 0.07
CA ALA A 26 -9.02 22.42 -0.80
C ALA A 26 -8.04 22.54 -1.98
N LYS A 27 -6.77 22.21 -1.77
CA LYS A 27 -5.71 22.31 -2.79
C LYS A 27 -5.63 21.11 -3.73
N TYR A 28 -5.87 19.90 -3.23
CA TYR A 28 -5.60 18.65 -3.96
C TYR A 28 -6.84 17.76 -4.20
N GLY A 29 -8.00 18.15 -3.66
CA GLY A 29 -9.25 17.41 -3.75
C GLY A 29 -9.30 16.19 -2.81
N CYS A 30 -10.52 15.77 -2.44
CA CYS A 30 -10.74 14.69 -1.47
C CYS A 30 -10.04 13.36 -1.84
N LYS A 31 -9.93 13.04 -3.14
CA LYS A 31 -9.30 11.80 -3.62
C LYS A 31 -7.79 11.71 -3.28
N ALA A 32 -7.08 12.84 -3.29
CA ALA A 32 -5.67 12.89 -2.92
C ALA A 32 -5.47 12.80 -1.41
N VAL A 33 -6.47 13.24 -0.64
CA VAL A 33 -6.47 13.20 0.82
C VAL A 33 -6.76 11.80 1.32
N ASP A 34 -7.70 11.07 0.71
CA ASP A 34 -7.91 9.65 0.98
C ASP A 34 -6.61 8.86 0.72
N SER A 35 -5.94 9.15 -0.39
CA SER A 35 -4.66 8.53 -0.73
C SER A 35 -3.52 8.86 0.25
N TYR A 36 -3.55 10.05 0.87
CA TYR A 36 -2.58 10.51 1.87
C TYR A 36 -2.91 9.95 3.27
N LEU A 37 -4.18 9.91 3.65
CA LEU A 37 -4.63 9.25 4.89
C LEU A 37 -4.34 7.75 4.83
N ASP A 38 -4.49 7.13 3.65
CA ASP A 38 -4.08 5.74 3.37
C ASP A 38 -2.56 5.53 3.38
N SER A 39 -1.75 6.59 3.23
CA SER A 39 -0.28 6.48 3.24
C SER A 39 0.33 6.79 4.60
N ILE A 40 -0.42 7.39 5.53
CA ILE A 40 0.03 7.53 6.91
C ILE A 40 -0.25 6.21 7.63
N PRO A 41 0.78 5.50 8.15
CA PRO A 41 0.58 4.40 9.06
C PRO A 41 0.17 4.99 10.41
N LEU A 42 -1.07 5.46 10.52
CA LEU A 42 -1.59 5.91 11.80
C LEU A 42 -1.73 4.67 12.68
N ARG A 43 -0.87 4.62 13.69
CA ARG A 43 -1.04 3.80 14.89
C ARG A 43 -2.49 3.95 15.37
N MET A 44 -3.35 2.99 15.05
CA MET A 44 -4.68 2.91 15.61
C MET A 44 -5.07 1.45 15.85
N THR A 45 -5.26 1.20 17.13
CA THR A 45 -5.96 0.09 17.78
C THR A 45 -7.34 -0.16 17.17
N LYS A 46 -7.39 -0.78 15.99
CA LYS A 46 -8.55 -1.53 15.49
C LYS A 46 -8.06 -2.74 14.70
N VAL A 47 -8.54 -3.90 15.15
CA VAL A 47 -8.00 -5.24 14.91
C VAL A 47 -8.58 -5.90 13.65
N ASP A 48 -9.50 -5.23 12.96
CA ASP A 48 -10.10 -5.74 11.71
C ASP A 48 -9.59 -4.92 10.52
N GLY A 49 -8.37 -5.25 10.10
CA GLY A 49 -7.57 -4.46 9.16
C GLY A 49 -8.27 -4.08 7.86
N LYS A 50 -7.89 -2.94 7.26
CA LYS A 50 -8.28 -2.61 5.87
C LYS A 50 -7.50 -1.49 5.16
N HIS A 51 -6.20 -1.32 5.44
CA HIS A 51 -5.29 -0.56 4.55
C HIS A 51 -4.08 -1.39 4.08
N LEU A 52 -4.19 -2.73 4.08
CA LEU A 52 -3.11 -3.62 3.67
C LEU A 52 -2.69 -3.39 2.21
N GLY A 53 -3.65 -3.17 1.30
CA GLY A 53 -3.34 -2.82 -0.09
C GLY A 53 -2.54 -1.52 -0.21
N ALA A 54 -2.91 -0.48 0.53
CA ALA A 54 -2.19 0.79 0.54
C ALA A 54 -0.79 0.67 1.14
N TYR A 55 -0.63 -0.15 2.19
CA TYR A 55 0.65 -0.47 2.79
C TYR A 55 1.57 -1.22 1.82
N ILE A 56 1.06 -2.25 1.13
CA ILE A 56 1.80 -3.00 0.10
C ILE A 56 2.28 -2.05 -1.01
N ILE A 57 1.38 -1.24 -1.55
CA ILE A 57 1.71 -0.26 -2.61
C ILE A 57 2.75 0.73 -2.10
N GLY A 58 2.59 1.25 -0.88
CA GLY A 58 3.52 2.20 -0.27
C GLY A 58 4.93 1.63 -0.11
N LYS A 59 5.06 0.38 0.34
CA LYS A 59 6.37 -0.28 0.50
C LYS A 59 7.05 -0.57 -0.82
N ILE A 60 6.29 -0.93 -1.84
CA ILE A 60 6.84 -1.13 -3.19
C ILE A 60 7.28 0.20 -3.80
N CYS A 61 6.47 1.25 -3.68
CA CYS A 61 6.87 2.60 -4.11
C CYS A 61 8.17 3.06 -3.43
N GLN A 62 8.31 2.80 -2.12
CA GLN A 62 9.51 3.13 -1.37
C GLN A 62 10.75 2.33 -1.83
N GLU A 63 10.60 1.02 -2.05
CA GLU A 63 11.70 0.14 -2.49
C GLU A 63 12.28 0.55 -3.85
N TYR A 64 11.42 0.98 -4.78
CA TYR A 64 11.81 1.35 -6.15
C TYR A 64 12.02 2.86 -6.35
N GLY A 65 11.74 3.69 -5.34
CA GLY A 65 11.82 5.16 -5.46
C GLY A 65 10.84 5.72 -6.49
N ILE A 66 9.68 5.08 -6.66
CA ILE A 66 8.66 5.46 -7.65
C ILE A 66 7.40 6.00 -6.98
N THR A 67 6.62 6.81 -7.70
CA THR A 67 5.34 7.29 -7.20
C THR A 67 4.20 6.33 -7.57
N ARG A 68 3.04 6.47 -6.91
CA ARG A 68 1.82 5.75 -7.28
C ARG A 68 1.37 6.09 -8.71
N TYR A 69 1.60 7.33 -9.15
CA TYR A 69 1.29 7.74 -10.51
C TYR A 69 2.11 6.95 -11.54
N ASP A 70 3.42 6.81 -11.31
CA ASP A 70 4.30 6.03 -12.18
C ASP A 70 3.84 4.57 -12.27
N LEU A 71 3.37 4.03 -11.16
CA LEU A 71 2.95 2.66 -11.04
C LEU A 71 1.65 2.35 -11.82
N PHE A 72 0.62 3.20 -11.71
CA PHE A 72 -0.71 2.92 -12.25
C PHE A 72 -1.00 3.64 -13.58
N GLU A 73 -0.52 4.87 -13.75
CA GLU A 73 -0.91 5.74 -14.86
C GLU A 73 0.18 5.83 -15.94
N SER A 74 1.45 5.60 -15.60
CA SER A 74 2.51 5.69 -16.61
C SER A 74 2.45 4.54 -17.64
N SER A 75 2.65 4.88 -18.92
CA SER A 75 2.90 3.91 -19.98
C SER A 75 4.37 3.42 -20.01
N GLY A 76 5.20 3.92 -19.09
CA GLY A 76 6.61 3.58 -18.98
C GLY A 76 6.83 2.07 -18.86
N ARG A 77 7.75 1.56 -19.67
CA ARG A 77 8.22 0.15 -19.68
C ARG A 77 9.57 -0.03 -19.00
N GLN A 78 9.99 0.93 -18.17
CA GLN A 78 11.24 0.80 -17.41
C GLN A 78 11.19 -0.48 -16.57
N ASP A 79 12.28 -1.24 -16.54
CA ASP A 79 12.35 -2.56 -15.88
C ASP A 79 11.90 -2.50 -14.41
N ASN A 80 12.25 -1.41 -13.71
CA ASN A 80 11.84 -1.16 -12.32
C ASN A 80 10.31 -1.06 -12.16
N LEU A 81 9.59 -0.48 -13.13
CA LEU A 81 8.13 -0.38 -13.08
C LEU A 81 7.47 -1.72 -13.38
N ALA A 82 8.05 -2.52 -14.27
CA ALA A 82 7.55 -3.87 -14.55
C ALA A 82 7.70 -4.77 -13.31
N GLU A 83 8.87 -4.75 -12.66
CA GLU A 83 9.13 -5.50 -11.42
C GLU A 83 8.24 -5.02 -10.26
N ALA A 84 8.04 -3.70 -10.11
CA ALA A 84 7.13 -3.16 -9.09
C ALA A 84 5.68 -3.63 -9.30
N ARG A 85 5.17 -3.59 -10.54
CA ARG A 85 3.81 -4.06 -10.88
C ARG A 85 3.66 -5.56 -10.66
N LEU A 86 4.70 -6.34 -10.99
CA LEU A 86 4.79 -7.77 -10.72
C LEU A 86 4.59 -8.07 -9.23
N PHE A 87 5.37 -7.41 -8.37
CA PHE A 87 5.29 -7.62 -6.93
C PHE A 87 3.93 -7.23 -6.34
N ILE A 88 3.30 -6.17 -6.85
CA ILE A 88 1.94 -5.81 -6.42
C ILE A 88 0.96 -6.94 -6.72
N CYS A 89 0.98 -7.50 -7.93
CA CYS A 89 0.07 -8.59 -8.28
C CYS A 89 0.26 -9.80 -7.36
N VAL A 90 1.51 -10.21 -7.10
CA VAL A 90 1.81 -11.37 -6.26
C VAL A 90 1.36 -11.13 -4.81
N LEU A 91 1.69 -9.97 -4.24
CA LEU A 91 1.38 -9.64 -2.85
C LEU A 91 -0.12 -9.36 -2.64
N ALA A 92 -0.78 -8.76 -3.63
CA ALA A 92 -2.23 -8.56 -3.62
C ALA A 92 -3.00 -9.90 -3.71
N GLU A 93 -2.56 -10.84 -4.55
CA GLU A 93 -3.15 -12.18 -4.60
C GLU A 93 -2.93 -12.92 -3.26
N ARG A 94 -1.71 -12.87 -2.72
CA ARG A 94 -1.31 -13.58 -1.51
C ARG A 94 -2.02 -13.10 -0.25
N TYR A 95 -2.06 -11.78 -0.04
CA TYR A 95 -2.46 -11.21 1.25
C TYR A 95 -3.81 -10.51 1.25
N VAL A 96 -4.20 -9.91 0.11
CA VAL A 96 -5.49 -9.20 -0.02
C VAL A 96 -6.55 -10.11 -0.66
N LYS A 97 -6.13 -11.23 -1.27
CA LYS A 97 -6.99 -12.18 -1.99
C LYS A 97 -7.77 -11.52 -3.14
N LEU A 98 -7.15 -10.52 -3.79
CA LEU A 98 -7.76 -9.84 -4.94
C LEU A 98 -7.83 -10.77 -6.14
N GLN A 99 -8.93 -10.67 -6.90
CA GLN A 99 -9.07 -11.44 -8.12
C GLN A 99 -8.21 -10.85 -9.25
N LYS A 100 -7.75 -11.70 -10.17
CA LYS A 100 -6.90 -11.30 -11.32
C LYS A 100 -7.53 -10.21 -12.19
N THR A 101 -8.85 -10.26 -12.35
CA THR A 101 -9.65 -9.27 -13.08
C THR A 101 -9.65 -7.92 -12.36
N GLU A 102 -9.84 -7.91 -11.04
CA GLU A 102 -9.81 -6.71 -10.20
C GLU A 102 -8.41 -6.08 -10.20
N MET A 103 -7.36 -6.87 -10.01
CA MET A 103 -5.97 -6.41 -10.08
C MET A 103 -5.65 -5.79 -11.45
N SER A 104 -6.08 -6.42 -12.54
CA SER A 104 -5.82 -5.89 -13.90
C SER A 104 -6.50 -4.53 -14.13
N LYS A 105 -7.71 -4.34 -13.56
CA LYS A 105 -8.43 -3.06 -13.63
C LYS A 105 -7.68 -1.94 -12.88
N MET A 106 -7.01 -2.25 -11.77
CA MET A 106 -6.24 -1.25 -11.01
C MET A 106 -5.14 -0.58 -11.84
N PHE A 107 -4.56 -1.29 -12.82
CA PHE A 107 -3.51 -0.77 -13.70
C PHE A 107 -4.04 -0.17 -15.01
N ASN A 108 -5.36 -0.11 -15.20
CA ASN A 108 -5.98 0.29 -16.47
C ASN A 108 -5.39 -0.50 -17.68
N LYS A 109 -5.13 -1.81 -17.49
CA LYS A 109 -4.57 -2.71 -18.52
C LYS A 109 -5.57 -3.79 -18.93
N SER A 110 -5.17 -4.61 -19.91
CA SER A 110 -5.98 -5.73 -20.38
C SER A 110 -6.34 -6.70 -19.24
N ARG A 111 -7.48 -7.39 -19.35
CA ARG A 111 -7.95 -8.38 -18.36
C ARG A 111 -6.97 -9.52 -18.07
N HIS A 112 -5.99 -9.74 -18.96
CA HIS A 112 -4.98 -10.77 -18.85
C HIS A 112 -3.66 -10.26 -18.25
N PHE A 113 -3.56 -8.97 -17.95
CA PHE A 113 -2.33 -8.35 -17.45
C PHE A 113 -1.84 -8.99 -16.16
N ALA A 114 -2.66 -9.01 -15.10
CA ALA A 114 -2.27 -9.61 -13.83
C ALA A 114 -2.01 -11.13 -13.97
N LYS A 115 -2.78 -11.83 -14.81
CA LYS A 115 -2.55 -13.26 -15.08
C LYS A 115 -1.16 -13.51 -15.66
N ARG A 116 -0.70 -12.68 -16.60
CA ARG A 116 0.65 -12.80 -17.18
C ARG A 116 1.71 -12.52 -16.14
N LEU A 117 1.61 -11.42 -15.38
CA LEU A 117 2.59 -11.12 -14.34
C LEU A 117 2.70 -12.24 -13.30
N LEU A 118 1.59 -12.78 -12.83
CA LEU A 118 1.62 -13.91 -11.89
C LEU A 118 2.28 -15.16 -12.50
N HIS A 119 2.05 -15.41 -13.79
CA HIS A 119 2.73 -16.49 -14.50
C HIS A 119 4.24 -16.22 -14.62
N ASP A 120 4.64 -15.01 -15.01
CA ASP A 120 6.03 -14.58 -15.14
C ASP A 120 6.77 -14.73 -13.80
N PHE A 121 6.14 -14.38 -12.68
CA PHE A 121 6.72 -14.57 -11.34
C PHE A 121 7.00 -16.04 -11.03
N ASN A 122 6.10 -16.95 -11.42
CA ASN A 122 6.25 -18.38 -11.17
C ASN A 122 7.32 -19.06 -12.07
N LEU A 123 7.78 -18.37 -13.10
CA LEU A 123 8.86 -18.83 -13.98
C LEU A 123 10.25 -18.36 -13.51
N LEU A 124 10.34 -17.50 -12.48
CA LEU A 124 11.62 -17.03 -11.95
C LEU A 124 12.40 -18.19 -11.33
N ASP A 125 13.70 -18.27 -11.66
CA ASP A 125 14.60 -19.34 -11.19
C ASP A 125 15.69 -18.79 -10.28
N GLU A 126 15.82 -19.33 -9.06
CA GLU A 126 16.87 -18.95 -8.10
C GLU A 126 18.30 -19.19 -8.62
N ASN A 127 18.47 -20.07 -9.60
CA ASN A 127 19.76 -20.36 -10.23
C ASN A 127 20.18 -19.28 -11.25
N HIS A 128 19.25 -18.49 -11.76
CA HIS A 128 19.55 -17.41 -12.69
C HIS A 128 19.91 -16.12 -11.92
N VAL A 129 21.06 -15.51 -12.24
CA VAL A 129 21.62 -14.39 -11.46
C VAL A 129 20.69 -13.16 -11.42
N GLY A 130 19.97 -12.89 -12.52
CA GLY A 130 19.00 -11.79 -12.58
C GLY A 130 17.80 -12.05 -11.67
N ASP A 131 17.22 -13.23 -11.79
CA ASP A 131 16.01 -13.66 -11.10
C ASP A 131 16.28 -13.78 -9.60
N LYS A 132 17.46 -14.27 -9.20
CA LYS A 132 17.90 -14.30 -7.81
C LYS A 132 17.82 -12.92 -7.13
N LYS A 133 18.15 -11.84 -7.84
CA LYS A 133 18.03 -10.47 -7.30
C LYS A 133 16.58 -10.05 -7.13
N ILE A 134 15.72 -10.40 -8.09
CA ILE A 134 14.28 -10.14 -8.05
C ILE A 134 13.65 -10.90 -6.87
N LEU A 135 13.92 -12.19 -6.74
CA LEU A 135 13.42 -13.04 -5.65
C LEU A 135 13.91 -12.55 -4.29
N ALA A 136 15.19 -12.17 -4.16
CA ALA A 136 15.70 -11.59 -2.92
C ALA A 136 14.97 -10.30 -2.52
N ARG A 137 14.67 -9.40 -3.48
CA ARG A 137 13.84 -8.21 -3.22
C ARG A 137 12.43 -8.59 -2.81
N PHE A 138 11.81 -9.53 -3.51
CA PHE A 138 10.48 -10.04 -3.18
C PHE A 138 10.41 -10.59 -1.75
N HIS A 139 11.35 -11.47 -1.36
CA HIS A 139 11.36 -12.06 -0.01
C HIS A 139 11.51 -11.03 1.10
N ARG A 140 12.30 -9.97 0.89
CA ARG A 140 12.39 -8.86 1.85
C ARG A 140 11.05 -8.14 2.01
N LEU A 141 10.37 -7.82 0.90
CA LEU A 141 9.06 -7.18 0.95
C LEU A 141 7.99 -8.09 1.57
N ASP A 142 7.98 -9.37 1.20
CA ASP A 142 7.06 -10.39 1.74
C ASP A 142 7.23 -10.53 3.25
N ALA A 143 8.45 -10.60 3.75
CA ALA A 143 8.73 -10.64 5.19
C ALA A 143 8.23 -9.39 5.94
N LEU A 144 8.43 -8.20 5.37
CA LEU A 144 7.93 -6.94 5.95
C LEU A 144 6.40 -6.87 5.98
N ILE A 145 5.75 -7.33 4.92
CA ILE A 145 4.28 -7.36 4.82
C ILE A 145 3.71 -8.40 5.78
N LYS A 146 4.32 -9.59 5.85
CA LYS A 146 3.94 -10.63 6.80
C LYS A 146 4.07 -10.14 8.25
N ALA A 147 5.18 -9.51 8.60
CA ALA A 147 5.38 -8.94 9.94
C ALA A 147 4.33 -7.86 10.28
N TYR A 148 3.91 -7.06 9.30
CA TYR A 148 2.82 -6.09 9.47
C TYR A 148 1.47 -6.76 9.72
N ILE A 149 1.17 -7.86 9.02
CA ILE A 149 -0.08 -8.63 9.19
C ILE A 149 -0.11 -9.35 10.55
N ASP A 150 1.02 -9.94 10.94
CA ASP A 150 1.14 -10.71 12.17
C ASP A 150 1.31 -9.81 13.43
N PHE A 151 1.44 -8.50 13.24
CA PHE A 151 1.57 -7.55 14.33
C PHE A 151 0.30 -7.51 15.18
N LYS A 152 0.39 -8.06 16.39
CA LYS A 152 -0.63 -7.90 17.44
C LYS A 152 -0.12 -6.85 18.43
N PRO A 153 -0.78 -5.69 18.57
CA PRO A 153 -0.39 -4.74 19.61
C PRO A 153 -0.54 -5.43 20.97
N ASN A 154 0.50 -5.35 21.80
CA ASN A 154 0.42 -5.84 23.18
C ASN A 154 -0.81 -5.21 23.85
N ASN A 155 -1.64 -6.03 24.49
CA ASN A 155 -2.80 -5.58 25.26
C ASN A 155 -2.32 -4.68 26.40
N ILE A 156 -2.19 -3.37 26.14
CA ILE A 156 -2.05 -2.37 27.20
C ILE A 156 -3.44 -2.29 27.83
N LYS A 157 -3.62 -2.95 28.97
CA LYS A 157 -4.84 -2.80 29.78
C LYS A 157 -4.96 -1.32 30.19
N PRO A 158 -6.17 -0.73 30.10
CA PRO A 158 -6.44 0.60 30.63
C PRO A 158 -6.26 0.64 32.15
#